data_AF-A0A6J4T5Q2-F1
#
_entry.id   AF-A0A6J4T5Q2-F1
#
_cell.length_a   1.000
_cell.length_b   1.000
_cell.length_c   1.000
_cell.angle_alpha   90.00
_cell.angle_beta   90.00
_cell.angle_gamma   90.00
#
_symmetry.space_group_name_H-M   'P 1'
#
loop_
_entity.id
_entity.type
_entity.pdbx_description
1 polymer ?
#
loop_
_entity_poly.entity_id
_entity_poly.type
_entity_poly.pdbx_seq_one_letter_code
_entity_poly.pdbx_strand_id
1 'polypeptide(L)'
;MLHPSTFAQYAGLRSRREPRERRRGADEAAVLIRAAAPADEPVLARLAALDERPELPRGERLIGELGGRVVAALDVCTGRAVADPFAPTSGVVELLGLRAAQVRR
;
A
#
# COMPACT_ATOMS: atom_id res chain seq x y z
N MET A 1 -20.94 44.67 -21.74
CA MET A 1 -19.54 44.99 -22.13
C MET A 1 -18.66 44.86 -20.90
N LEU A 2 -17.70 43.89 -20.95
CA LEU A 2 -16.39 43.71 -20.25
C LEU A 2 -16.09 44.46 -18.93
N HIS A 3 -15.37 43.99 -17.90
CA HIS A 3 -14.79 42.73 -17.37
C HIS A 3 -14.24 43.12 -15.97
N PRO A 4 -14.23 42.27 -14.92
CA PRO A 4 -13.52 42.56 -13.67
C PRO A 4 -12.07 42.08 -13.75
N SER A 5 -11.10 42.94 -13.50
CA SER A 5 -9.69 42.55 -13.34
C SER A 5 -8.95 43.64 -12.56
N THR A 6 -8.41 43.29 -11.39
CA THR A 6 -7.01 43.54 -11.03
C THR A 6 -6.74 42.77 -9.73
N PHE A 7 -6.31 41.52 -9.90
CA PHE A 7 -5.56 40.79 -8.89
C PHE A 7 -4.10 41.24 -9.01
N ALA A 8 -3.50 41.77 -7.94
CA ALA A 8 -2.11 41.53 -7.52
C ALA A 8 -1.54 42.65 -6.59
N GLN A 9 -0.74 42.20 -5.61
CA GLN A 9 0.27 42.93 -4.81
C GLN A 9 -0.29 43.69 -3.58
N TYR A 10 0.15 43.48 -2.33
CA TYR A 10 1.51 43.34 -1.76
C TYR A 10 1.48 42.32 -0.58
N ALA A 11 2.29 41.26 -0.55
CA ALA A 11 3.69 41.18 -0.10
C ALA A 11 3.90 41.30 1.44
N GLY A 12 4.44 40.23 2.04
CA GLY A 12 5.40 40.36 3.15
C GLY A 12 4.91 40.07 4.56
N LEU A 13 4.65 38.79 4.89
CA LEU A 13 4.74 38.33 6.28
C LEU A 13 5.72 37.17 6.39
N ARG A 14 6.93 37.56 6.80
CA ARG A 14 7.92 36.85 7.62
C ARG A 14 7.76 35.33 7.68
N SER A 15 8.78 34.68 7.10
CA SER A 15 9.33 33.39 7.49
C SER A 15 9.06 33.07 8.97
N ARG A 16 8.02 32.28 9.22
CA ARG A 16 7.66 31.79 10.54
C ARG A 16 7.48 30.29 10.42
N ARG A 17 8.62 29.60 10.34
CA ARG A 17 8.79 28.18 10.66
C ARG A 17 7.78 27.26 9.95
N GLU A 18 8.20 26.64 8.85
CA GLU A 18 7.60 25.40 8.36
C GLU A 18 8.42 24.18 8.83
N PRO A 19 8.22 23.65 10.06
CA PRO A 19 8.72 22.32 10.42
C PRO A 19 7.56 21.34 10.37
N ARG A 20 6.99 21.06 9.19
CA ARG A 20 5.96 20.01 9.04
C ARG A 20 6.07 19.10 7.83
N GLU A 21 6.94 19.38 6.85
CA GLU A 21 7.10 18.47 5.69
C GLU A 21 7.81 17.15 6.01
N ARG A 22 8.68 17.10 7.04
CA ARG A 22 9.46 15.88 7.34
C ARG A 22 8.64 14.75 8.01
N ARG A 23 7.41 15.00 8.47
CA ARG A 23 6.54 13.98 9.10
C ARG A 23 5.39 13.49 8.21
N ARG A 24 5.18 14.08 7.03
CA ARG A 24 4.06 13.74 6.12
C ARG A 24 4.40 12.65 5.09
N GLY A 25 5.63 12.11 5.12
CA GLY A 25 6.08 11.09 4.16
C GLY A 25 5.93 9.64 4.64
N ALA A 26 5.78 9.41 5.95
CA ALA A 26 5.65 8.08 6.54
C ALA A 26 4.20 7.72 6.93
N ASP A 27 3.32 8.72 7.08
CA ASP A 27 1.96 8.57 7.61
C ASP A 27 0.88 8.33 6.52
N GLU A 28 1.16 8.60 5.23
CA GLU A 28 0.22 8.44 4.10
C GLU A 28 0.74 7.45 3.04
N ALA A 29 1.45 6.39 3.44
CA ALA A 29 1.78 5.33 2.48
C ALA A 29 0.49 4.60 2.07
N ALA A 30 -0.02 4.91 0.87
CA ALA A 30 -1.22 4.28 0.32
C ALA A 30 -1.03 2.75 0.21
N VAL A 31 -2.05 2.01 0.61
CA VAL A 31 -2.12 0.55 0.42
C VAL A 31 -2.84 0.27 -0.89
N LEU A 32 -2.18 -0.48 -1.78
CA LEU A 32 -2.80 -1.00 -3.00
C LEU A 32 -3.04 -2.50 -2.85
N ILE A 33 -4.21 -2.96 -3.26
CA ILE A 33 -4.56 -4.38 -3.30
C ILE A 33 -4.87 -4.77 -4.73
N ARG A 34 -4.18 -5.77 -5.24
CA ARG A 34 -4.38 -6.28 -6.60
C ARG A 34 -4.24 -7.79 -6.68
N ALA A 35 -4.71 -8.36 -7.78
CA ALA A 35 -4.41 -9.75 -8.11
C ALA A 35 -2.92 -9.95 -8.38
N ALA A 36 -2.40 -11.11 -7.98
CA ALA A 36 -1.05 -11.54 -8.29
C ALA A 36 -0.92 -11.85 -9.79
N ALA A 37 0.15 -11.34 -10.41
CA ALA A 37 0.56 -11.70 -11.75
C ALA A 37 1.64 -12.79 -11.69
N PRO A 38 1.88 -13.54 -12.78
CA PRO A 38 2.97 -14.51 -12.84
C PRO A 38 4.36 -13.90 -12.54
N ALA A 39 4.55 -12.62 -12.83
CA ALA A 39 5.78 -11.89 -12.55
C ALA A 39 6.04 -11.68 -11.04
N ASP A 40 5.04 -11.84 -10.18
CA ASP A 40 5.17 -11.66 -8.74
C ASP A 40 5.70 -12.91 -8.02
N GLU A 41 5.79 -14.07 -8.68
CA GLU A 41 6.26 -15.33 -8.05
C GLU A 41 7.57 -15.17 -7.24
N PRO A 42 8.62 -14.49 -7.75
CA PRO A 42 9.84 -14.30 -6.98
C PRO A 42 9.63 -13.52 -5.67
N VAL A 43 8.72 -12.53 -5.69
CA VAL A 43 8.43 -11.72 -4.51
C VAL A 43 7.57 -12.50 -3.50
N LEU A 44 6.65 -13.33 -3.99
CA LEU A 44 5.81 -14.19 -3.15
C LEU A 44 6.64 -15.28 -2.46
N ALA A 45 7.57 -15.91 -3.18
CA ALA A 45 8.51 -16.88 -2.62
C ALA A 45 9.41 -16.24 -1.56
N ARG A 46 9.89 -15.01 -1.82
CA ARG A 46 10.67 -14.25 -0.83
C ARG A 46 9.85 -13.93 0.42
N LEU A 47 8.60 -13.48 0.28
CA LEU A 47 7.74 -13.21 1.44
C LEU A 47 7.49 -14.47 2.27
N ALA A 48 7.21 -15.60 1.62
CA ALA A 48 7.03 -16.88 2.30
C ALA A 48 8.29 -17.29 3.08
N ALA A 49 9.48 -17.12 2.48
CA ALA A 49 10.75 -17.36 3.15
C ALA A 49 11.00 -16.41 4.34
N LEU A 50 10.65 -15.12 4.21
CA LEU A 50 10.79 -14.15 5.30
C LEU A 50 9.85 -14.44 6.46
N ASP A 51 8.60 -14.83 6.17
CA ASP A 51 7.57 -15.18 7.16
C ASP A 51 7.76 -16.61 7.73
N GLU A 52 8.80 -17.34 7.29
CA GLU A 52 9.05 -18.74 7.63
C GLU A 52 7.83 -19.66 7.39
N ARG A 53 7.06 -19.37 6.33
CA ARG A 53 5.86 -20.12 5.95
C ARG A 53 6.06 -20.84 4.62
N PRO A 54 5.40 -22.00 4.42
CA PRO A 54 5.27 -22.57 3.08
C PRO A 54 4.68 -21.57 2.07
N GLU A 55 5.07 -21.72 0.82
CA GLU A 55 4.55 -20.93 -0.30
C GLU A 55 3.01 -21.00 -0.38
N LEU A 56 2.41 -19.91 -0.87
CA LEU A 56 0.98 -19.90 -1.15
C LEU A 56 0.68 -20.86 -2.31
N PRO A 57 -0.45 -21.58 -2.27
CA PRO A 57 -0.90 -22.38 -3.40
C PRO A 57 -0.93 -21.56 -4.69
N ARG A 58 -0.59 -22.19 -5.82
CA ARG A 58 -0.80 -21.55 -7.12
C ARG A 58 -2.30 -21.41 -7.38
N GLY A 59 -2.69 -20.24 -7.84
CA GLY A 59 -4.09 -19.91 -8.05
C GLY A 59 -4.34 -18.43 -7.86
N GLU A 60 -5.59 -18.11 -7.52
CA GLU A 60 -6.04 -16.75 -7.29
C GLU A 60 -5.47 -16.22 -5.97
N ARG A 61 -4.55 -15.27 -6.08
CA ARG A 61 -3.84 -14.67 -4.96
C ARG A 61 -3.97 -13.16 -5.05
N LEU A 62 -4.08 -12.52 -3.90
CA LEU A 62 -4.05 -11.08 -3.77
C LEU A 62 -2.72 -10.64 -3.16
N ILE A 63 -2.25 -9.47 -3.59
CA ILE A 63 -1.02 -8.86 -3.13
C ILE A 63 -1.35 -7.50 -2.54
N GLY A 64 -0.75 -7.21 -1.39
CA GLY A 64 -0.79 -5.93 -0.71
C GLY A 64 0.53 -5.19 -0.93
N GLU A 65 0.44 -4.02 -1.53
CA GLU A 65 1.56 -3.11 -1.71
C GLU A 65 1.44 -1.91 -0.79
N LEU A 66 2.57 -1.54 -0.16
CA LEU A 66 2.69 -0.35 0.66
C LEU A 66 3.82 0.52 0.09
N GLY A 67 3.49 1.73 -0.35
CA GLY A 67 4.49 2.63 -0.96
C GLY A 67 5.17 2.06 -2.21
N GLY A 68 4.45 1.27 -3.01
CA GLY A 68 4.96 0.64 -4.24
C GLY A 68 5.79 -0.63 -4.03
N ARG A 69 5.90 -1.13 -2.79
CA ARG A 69 6.55 -2.40 -2.48
C ARG A 69 5.52 -3.43 -2.05
N VAL A 70 5.61 -4.62 -2.62
CA VAL A 70 4.86 -5.79 -2.15
C VAL A 70 5.34 -6.19 -0.76
N VAL A 71 4.43 -6.15 0.21
CA VAL A 71 4.74 -6.43 1.63
C VAL A 71 3.89 -7.56 2.20
N ALA A 72 2.80 -7.94 1.55
CA ALA A 72 1.97 -9.06 1.97
C ALA A 72 1.27 -9.70 0.76
N ALA A 73 0.90 -10.96 0.90
CA ALA A 73 0.08 -11.67 -0.05
C ALA A 73 -0.87 -12.64 0.66
N LEU A 74 -1.99 -12.94 0.03
CA LEU A 74 -3.02 -13.84 0.56
C LEU A 74 -3.58 -14.71 -0.56
N ASP A 75 -3.73 -16.00 -0.28
CA ASP A 75 -4.41 -16.94 -1.15
C ASP A 75 -5.92 -16.79 -1.02
N VAL A 76 -6.60 -16.52 -2.15
CA VAL A 76 -8.03 -16.27 -2.15
C VAL A 76 -8.81 -17.54 -1.85
N CYS A 77 -8.32 -18.75 -2.08
CA CYS A 77 -9.11 -19.95 -1.77
C CYS A 77 -9.09 -20.29 -0.27
N THR A 78 -7.90 -20.33 0.33
CA THR A 78 -7.65 -20.79 1.69
C THR A 78 -7.67 -19.67 2.72
N GLY A 79 -7.44 -18.42 2.32
CA GLY A 79 -7.34 -17.26 3.21
C GLY A 79 -5.99 -17.18 3.91
N ARG A 80 -5.04 -18.04 3.54
CA ARG A 80 -3.70 -18.05 4.10
C ARG A 80 -2.93 -16.83 3.61
N ALA A 81 -2.29 -16.12 4.54
CA ALA A 81 -1.44 -14.98 4.24
C ALA A 81 0.04 -15.30 4.50
N VAL A 82 0.90 -14.63 3.72
CA VAL A 82 2.33 -14.43 3.99
C VAL A 82 2.61 -12.94 3.98
N ALA A 83 3.43 -12.45 4.91
CA ALA A 83 3.74 -11.03 5.03
C ALA A 83 5.20 -10.78 5.41
N ASP A 84 5.71 -9.59 5.12
CA ASP A 84 7.03 -9.15 5.58
C ASP A 84 6.95 -8.94 7.11
N PRO A 85 7.59 -9.78 7.94
CA PRO A 85 7.48 -9.67 9.40
C PRO A 85 8.35 -8.54 9.96
N PHE A 86 9.22 -7.95 9.14
CA PHE A 86 10.10 -6.84 9.51
C PHE A 86 9.47 -5.47 9.23
N ALA A 87 8.21 -5.45 8.78
CA ALA A 87 7.43 -4.25 8.52
C ALA A 87 6.05 -4.34 9.20
N PRO A 88 5.41 -3.20 9.53
CA PRO A 88 4.06 -3.18 10.13
C PRO A 88 2.99 -3.54 9.09
N THR A 89 2.82 -4.82 8.80
CA THR A 89 1.99 -5.34 7.70
C THR A 89 0.62 -5.84 8.14
N SER A 90 0.28 -5.80 9.44
CA SER A 90 -0.99 -6.31 9.97
C SER A 90 -2.22 -5.71 9.29
N GLY A 91 -2.27 -4.38 9.16
CA GLY A 91 -3.38 -3.70 8.48
C GLY A 91 -3.49 -4.06 7.00
N VAL A 92 -2.36 -4.33 6.32
CA VAL A 92 -2.37 -4.77 4.91
C VAL A 92 -2.96 -6.18 4.80
N VAL A 93 -2.60 -7.09 5.71
CA VAL A 93 -3.14 -8.45 5.76
C VAL A 93 -4.64 -8.45 6.05
N GLU A 94 -5.11 -7.60 6.97
CA GLU A 94 -6.55 -7.45 7.24
C GLU A 94 -7.32 -6.99 6.00
N LEU A 95 -6.81 -5.98 5.30
CA LEU A 95 -7.42 -5.49 4.05
C LEU A 95 -7.42 -6.56 2.96
N LEU A 96 -6.36 -7.37 2.84
CA LEU A 96 -6.31 -8.51 1.92
C LEU A 96 -7.39 -9.55 2.25
N GLY A 97 -7.61 -9.83 3.53
CA GLY A 97 -8.65 -10.75 3.99
C GLY A 97 -10.05 -10.26 3.62
N LEU A 98 -10.33 -8.97 3.85
CA LEU A 98 -11.59 -8.34 3.44
C LEU A 98 -11.79 -8.40 1.92
N ARG A 99 -10.73 -8.14 1.14
CA ARG A 99 -10.81 -8.19 -0.31
C ARG A 99 -11.01 -9.62 -0.81
N ALA A 100 -10.35 -10.62 -0.24
CA ALA A 100 -10.56 -12.02 -0.62
C ALA A 100 -11.99 -12.48 -0.32
N ALA A 101 -12.59 -12.05 0.80
CA ALA A 101 -13.99 -12.34 1.09
C ALA A 101 -14.95 -11.76 0.04
N GLN A 102 -14.63 -10.60 -0.54
CA GLN A 102 -15.39 -10.01 -1.63
C GLN A 102 -15.21 -10.76 -2.96
N VAL A 103 -14.02 -11.30 -3.24
CA VAL A 103 -13.72 -12.04 -4.48
C VAL A 103 -14.37 -13.43 -4.49
N ARG A 104 -14.46 -14.08 -3.32
CA ARG A 104 -15.12 -15.41 -3.19
C ARG A 104 -16.64 -15.39 -3.37
N ARG A 105 -17.25 -14.21 -3.28
CA ARG A 105 -18.71 -14.05 -3.25
C ARG A 105 -19.27 -14.00 -4.67
#